data_AF-F1L5J0-F1
#
_entry.id   AF-F1L5J0-F1
#
_cell.length_a   1.000
_cell.length_b   1.000
_cell.length_c   1.000
_cell.angle_alpha   90.00
_cell.angle_beta   90.00
_cell.angle_gamma   90.00
#
_symmetry.space_group_name_H-M   'P 1'
#
loop_
_entity.id
_entity.type
_entity.pdbx_description
1 polymer ?
#
loop_
_entity_poly.entity_id
_entity_poly.type
_entity_poly.pdbx_seq_one_letter_code
_entity_poly.pdbx_strand_id
1 'polypeptide(L)'
;MIRILAGNLPLDDETVEIPRLNISYKPQKISPKSQNLVRHLLHEKIPDMFSHPQFKTDVMSPLMIENLLDLEVQNLSGGELQRVALTLCLGKAADVYLIDEPSAYLDSEQRLHAAKVIKRYILHAKKTAFVVEHDFIMGTYLADRVIMFEGTPSKSATANTPQSLLVGMNRFLKLLDISFRRDKDNYRPRINKKDSVKDIEQKKSGNYFFFDDD
;
A
#
# COMPACT_ATOMS: atom_id res chain seq x y z
N MET A 1 0.13 14.66 2.13
CA MET A 1 -1.28 14.25 2.35
C MET A 1 -1.42 13.26 3.50
N ILE A 2 -0.86 12.04 3.44
CA ILE A 2 -1.05 11.02 4.50
C ILE A 2 -0.69 11.53 5.91
N ARG A 3 0.42 12.27 6.04
CA ARG A 3 0.82 12.87 7.33
C ARG A 3 -0.16 13.90 7.86
N ILE A 4 -0.89 14.60 7.00
CA ILE A 4 -1.95 15.55 7.40
C ILE A 4 -3.15 14.75 7.92
N LEU A 5 -3.57 13.71 7.18
CA LEU A 5 -4.64 12.81 7.62
C LEU A 5 -4.31 12.13 8.96
N ALA A 6 -3.05 11.74 9.17
CA ALA A 6 -2.57 11.16 10.42
C ALA A 6 -2.52 12.15 11.61
N GLY A 7 -2.69 13.45 11.37
CA GLY A 7 -2.54 14.50 12.39
C GLY A 7 -1.09 14.89 12.68
N ASN A 8 -0.13 14.45 11.87
CA ASN A 8 1.30 14.73 12.05
C ASN A 8 1.75 16.04 11.38
N LEU A 9 0.87 16.70 10.61
CA LEU A 9 1.10 17.99 9.98
C LEU A 9 -0.22 18.79 9.99
N PRO A 10 -0.19 20.08 10.35
CA PRO A 10 -1.37 20.93 10.30
C PRO A 10 -1.76 21.24 8.83
N LEU A 11 -3.01 21.63 8.65
CA LEU A 11 -3.49 22.25 7.41
C LEU A 11 -3.16 23.75 7.44
N ASP A 12 -2.83 24.31 6.29
CA ASP A 12 -2.65 25.76 6.14
C ASP A 12 -4.00 26.49 6.12
N ASP A 13 -5.06 25.81 5.67
CA ASP A 13 -6.44 26.31 5.69
C ASP A 13 -7.16 25.85 6.96
N GLU A 14 -7.34 26.77 7.90
CA GLU A 14 -7.98 26.53 9.20
C GLU A 14 -9.50 26.29 9.10
N THR A 15 -10.12 26.50 7.93
CA THR A 15 -11.57 26.31 7.75
C THR A 15 -11.96 24.85 7.53
N VAL A 16 -10.99 23.99 7.24
CA VAL A 16 -11.23 22.57 6.93
C VAL A 16 -11.05 21.73 8.19
N GLU A 17 -12.16 21.23 8.75
CA GLU A 17 -12.12 20.27 9.84
C GLU A 17 -11.89 18.84 9.32
N ILE A 18 -10.86 18.18 9.82
CA ILE A 18 -10.63 16.75 9.57
C ILE A 18 -11.43 15.94 10.61
N PRO A 19 -12.25 14.96 10.19
CA PRO A 19 -12.96 14.10 11.13
C PRO A 19 -11.99 13.40 12.09
N ARG A 20 -12.34 13.40 13.38
CA ARG A 20 -11.58 12.63 14.38
C ARG A 20 -11.88 11.15 14.21
N LEU A 21 -11.01 10.45 13.48
CA LEU A 21 -11.04 9.01 13.31
C LEU A 21 -9.88 8.39 14.07
N ASN A 22 -10.05 7.14 14.51
CA ASN A 22 -8.93 6.39 15.05
C ASN A 22 -8.05 5.89 13.89
N ILE A 23 -6.78 6.29 13.88
CA ILE A 23 -5.88 6.07 12.75
C ILE A 23 -4.74 5.14 13.15
N SER A 24 -4.51 4.12 12.33
CA SER A 24 -3.28 3.34 12.37
C SER A 24 -2.41 3.70 11.17
N TYR A 25 -1.16 4.08 11.43
CA TYR A 25 -0.25 4.58 10.40
C TYR A 25 1.03 3.74 10.32
N LYS A 26 1.34 3.24 9.12
CA LYS A 26 2.62 2.65 8.74
C LYS A 26 3.42 3.67 7.91
N PRO A 27 4.54 4.19 8.43
CA PRO A 27 5.34 5.18 7.72
C PRO A 27 6.17 4.57 6.58
N GLN A 28 6.55 5.41 5.61
CA GLN A 28 7.43 5.05 4.49
C GLN A 28 8.81 4.60 4.98
N LYS A 29 9.46 5.45 5.82
CA LYS A 29 10.76 5.15 6.41
C LYS A 29 10.58 4.48 7.77
N ILE A 30 11.04 3.25 7.88
CA ILE A 30 11.07 2.51 9.14
C ILE A 30 12.53 2.37 9.55
N SER A 31 12.85 2.80 10.76
CA SER A 31 14.16 2.55 11.36
C SER A 31 13.97 1.73 12.63
N PRO A 32 14.83 0.72 12.86
CA PRO A 32 14.78 -0.02 14.11
C PRO A 32 15.28 0.90 15.22
N LYS A 33 14.42 1.15 16.21
CA LYS A 33 14.75 1.99 17.38
C LYS A 33 14.73 1.21 18.70
N SER A 34 14.37 -0.07 18.65
CA SER A 34 14.22 -0.91 19.83
C SER A 34 15.27 -2.01 19.82
N GLN A 35 15.90 -2.22 20.98
CA GLN A 35 16.78 -3.38 21.24
C GLN A 35 15.98 -4.60 21.75
N ASN A 36 14.66 -4.49 21.86
CA ASN A 36 13.82 -5.58 22.32
C ASN A 36 13.62 -6.64 21.23
N LEU A 37 13.21 -7.83 21.66
CA LEU A 37 12.71 -8.87 20.76
C LEU A 37 11.41 -8.42 20.08
N VAL A 38 11.19 -8.88 18.85
CA VAL A 38 9.94 -8.63 18.09
C VAL A 38 8.72 -9.07 18.89
N ARG A 39 8.78 -10.22 19.58
CA ARG A 39 7.67 -10.69 20.41
C ARG A 39 7.27 -9.70 21.50
N HIS A 40 8.25 -9.05 22.15
CA HIS A 40 7.98 -8.08 23.20
C HIS A 40 7.36 -6.82 22.60
N LEU A 41 7.87 -6.36 21.45
CA LEU A 41 7.30 -5.21 20.75
C LEU A 41 5.84 -5.45 20.34
N LEU A 42 5.53 -6.62 19.78
CA LEU A 42 4.16 -6.97 19.38
C LEU A 42 3.23 -7.10 20.59
N HIS A 43 3.67 -7.79 21.66
CA HIS A 43 2.89 -7.88 22.89
C HIS A 43 2.63 -6.51 23.54
N GLU A 44 3.60 -5.60 23.51
CA GLU A 44 3.44 -4.26 24.08
C GLU A 44 2.47 -3.40 23.26
N LYS A 45 2.58 -3.45 21.93
CA LYS A 45 1.82 -2.54 21.05
C LYS A 45 0.45 -3.05 20.64
N ILE A 46 0.28 -4.37 20.53
CA ILE A 46 -0.95 -5.01 20.04
C ILE A 46 -1.32 -6.26 20.88
N PRO A 47 -1.40 -6.18 22.22
CA PRO A 47 -1.55 -7.35 23.11
C PRO A 47 -2.74 -8.25 22.76
N ASP A 48 -3.91 -7.64 22.53
CA ASP A 48 -5.15 -8.36 22.23
C ASP A 48 -5.07 -9.06 20.87
N MET A 49 -4.62 -8.33 19.85
CA MET A 49 -4.52 -8.84 18.48
C MET A 49 -3.40 -9.88 18.33
N PHE A 50 -2.29 -9.74 19.07
CA PHE A 50 -1.21 -10.72 19.08
C PHE A 50 -1.68 -12.11 19.54
N SER A 51 -2.65 -12.17 20.45
CA SER A 51 -3.21 -13.43 20.95
C SER A 51 -4.39 -13.94 20.10
N HIS A 52 -5.01 -13.07 19.31
CA HIS A 52 -6.22 -13.39 18.55
C HIS A 52 -5.97 -14.43 17.44
N PRO A 53 -6.62 -15.61 17.47
CA PRO A 53 -6.36 -16.70 16.51
C PRO A 53 -6.50 -16.26 15.05
N GLN A 54 -7.55 -15.51 14.73
CA GLN A 54 -7.77 -15.07 13.35
C GLN A 54 -6.72 -14.04 12.87
N PHE A 55 -6.18 -13.22 13.77
CA PHE A 55 -5.12 -12.28 13.40
C PHE A 55 -3.82 -13.02 13.12
N LYS A 56 -3.53 -14.08 13.88
CA LYS A 56 -2.41 -14.96 13.61
C LYS A 56 -2.53 -15.59 12.21
N THR A 57 -3.69 -16.15 11.89
CA THR A 57 -3.92 -16.81 10.59
C THR A 57 -3.99 -15.85 9.41
N ASP A 58 -4.64 -14.69 9.55
CA ASP A 58 -4.88 -13.78 8.44
C ASP A 58 -3.73 -12.79 8.21
N VAL A 59 -2.92 -12.49 9.24
CA VAL A 59 -1.86 -11.48 9.19
C VAL A 59 -0.48 -12.05 9.54
N MET A 60 -0.30 -12.63 10.74
CA MET A 60 1.05 -12.99 11.21
C MET A 60 1.68 -14.13 10.40
N SER A 61 0.93 -15.21 10.18
CA SER A 61 1.41 -16.40 9.47
C SER A 61 1.72 -16.13 8.00
N PRO A 62 0.86 -15.45 7.22
CA PRO A 62 1.20 -15.10 5.84
C PRO A 62 2.37 -14.11 5.71
N LEU A 63 2.60 -13.27 6.73
CA LEU A 63 3.77 -12.40 6.83
C LEU A 63 4.98 -13.09 7.47
N MET A 64 4.88 -14.39 7.81
CA MET A 64 5.92 -15.20 8.45
C MET A 64 6.54 -14.52 9.67
N ILE A 65 5.71 -13.95 10.54
CA ILE A 65 6.14 -13.23 11.73
C ILE A 65 6.65 -14.18 12.81
N GLU A 66 6.16 -15.42 12.83
CA GLU A 66 6.55 -16.47 13.76
C GLU A 66 8.06 -16.70 13.75
N ASN A 67 8.67 -16.65 12.56
CA ASN A 67 10.13 -16.81 12.38
C ASN A 67 10.94 -15.64 12.93
N LEU A 68 10.30 -14.51 13.23
CA LEU A 68 10.94 -13.27 13.65
C LEU A 68 10.76 -12.98 15.14
N LEU A 69 9.88 -13.72 15.84
CA LEU A 69 9.47 -13.41 17.22
C LEU A 69 10.63 -13.32 18.21
N ASP A 70 11.62 -14.20 18.05
CA ASP A 70 12.78 -14.32 18.94
C ASP A 70 14.01 -13.56 18.42
N LEU A 71 13.85 -12.74 17.39
CA LEU A 71 14.90 -11.84 16.89
C LEU A 71 14.77 -10.45 17.52
N GLU A 72 15.90 -9.79 17.71
CA GLU A 72 15.92 -8.37 18.10
C GLU A 72 15.55 -7.48 16.91
N VAL A 73 14.72 -6.45 17.16
CA VAL A 73 14.24 -5.54 16.10
C VAL A 73 15.39 -4.84 15.38
N GLN A 74 16.49 -4.54 16.08
CA GLN A 74 17.70 -3.92 15.50
C GLN A 74 18.45 -4.80 14.50
N ASN A 75 18.27 -6.12 14.56
CA ASN A 75 18.98 -7.09 13.71
C ASN A 75 18.15 -7.51 12.49
N LEU A 76 16.92 -7.01 12.34
CA LEU A 76 16.06 -7.35 11.21
C LEU A 76 16.56 -6.71 9.91
N SER A 77 16.48 -7.47 8.82
CA SER A 77 16.60 -6.93 7.47
C SER A 77 15.46 -5.95 7.15
N GLY A 78 15.63 -5.14 6.10
CA GLY A 78 14.60 -4.17 5.69
C GLY A 78 13.24 -4.82 5.39
N GLY A 79 13.23 -5.98 4.72
CA GLY A 79 12.00 -6.70 4.41
C GLY A 79 11.34 -7.35 5.63
N GLU A 80 12.13 -7.83 6.59
CA GLU A 80 11.61 -8.31 7.88
C GLU A 80 11.00 -7.18 8.72
N LEU A 81 11.72 -6.05 8.81
CA LEU A 81 11.26 -4.87 9.51
C LEU A 81 9.96 -4.33 8.89
N GLN A 82 9.84 -4.37 7.56
CA GLN A 82 8.63 -4.01 6.83
C GLN A 82 7.44 -4.91 7.21
N ARG A 83 7.64 -6.23 7.28
CA ARG A 83 6.58 -7.19 7.69
C ARG A 83 6.15 -6.98 9.14
N VAL A 84 7.09 -6.70 10.04
CA VAL A 84 6.79 -6.34 11.43
C VAL A 84 6.00 -5.03 11.50
N ALA A 85 6.40 -4.00 10.75
CA ALA A 85 5.68 -2.72 10.71
C ALA A 85 4.26 -2.84 10.16
N LEU A 86 4.05 -3.68 9.12
CA LEU A 86 2.72 -3.99 8.61
C LEU A 86 1.86 -4.69 9.66
N THR A 87 2.42 -5.69 10.36
CA THR A 87 1.73 -6.41 11.43
C THR A 87 1.32 -5.47 12.57
N LEU A 88 2.22 -4.58 12.99
CA LEU A 88 1.92 -3.56 14.00
C LEU A 88 0.83 -2.59 13.55
N CYS A 89 0.85 -2.18 12.27
CA CYS A 89 -0.16 -1.29 11.72
C CYS A 89 -1.54 -1.97 11.72
N LEU A 90 -1.63 -3.18 11.17
CA LEU A 90 -2.89 -3.92 11.07
C LEU A 90 -3.42 -4.36 12.44
N GLY A 91 -2.55 -4.66 13.40
CA GLY A 91 -2.92 -5.08 14.75
C GLY A 91 -3.42 -3.97 15.66
N LYS A 92 -3.27 -2.69 15.28
CA LYS A 92 -3.88 -1.58 16.03
C LYS A 92 -5.35 -1.47 15.65
N ALA A 93 -6.22 -1.35 16.65
CA ALA A 93 -7.61 -1.00 16.43
C ALA A 93 -7.66 0.40 15.81
N ALA A 94 -8.21 0.50 14.59
CA ALA A 94 -8.35 1.76 13.86
C ALA A 94 -9.58 1.72 12.95
N ASP A 95 -10.10 2.89 12.63
CA ASP A 95 -11.16 3.08 11.64
C ASP A 95 -10.58 3.25 10.23
N VAL A 96 -9.41 3.92 10.17
CA VAL A 96 -8.67 4.15 8.93
C VAL A 96 -7.22 3.72 9.09
N TYR A 97 -6.75 2.92 8.14
CA TYR A 97 -5.35 2.52 8.03
C TYR A 97 -4.66 3.37 6.98
N LEU A 98 -3.52 3.95 7.32
CA LEU A 98 -2.68 4.72 6.42
C LEU A 98 -1.39 3.92 6.21
N ILE A 99 -1.15 3.45 5.00
CA ILE A 99 -0.04 2.54 4.68
C ILE A 99 0.81 3.17 3.58
N ASP A 100 2.00 3.65 3.95
CA ASP A 100 2.89 4.36 3.03
C ASP A 100 4.03 3.43 2.59
N GLU A 101 4.10 3.15 1.28
CA GLU A 101 5.02 2.23 0.60
C GLU A 101 5.16 0.84 1.27
N PRO A 102 4.07 0.04 1.34
CA PRO A 102 4.14 -1.34 1.83
C PRO A 102 5.02 -2.28 0.99
N SER A 103 5.34 -1.95 -0.26
CA SER A 103 6.23 -2.74 -1.15
C SER A 103 7.73 -2.58 -0.88
N ALA A 104 8.14 -1.58 -0.09
CA ALA A 104 9.56 -1.28 0.16
C ALA A 104 10.33 -2.48 0.75
N TYR A 105 11.51 -2.76 0.21
CA TYR A 105 12.41 -3.86 0.60
C TYR A 105 11.87 -5.28 0.42
N LEU A 106 10.64 -5.45 -0.04
CA LEU A 106 10.03 -6.75 -0.31
C LEU A 106 10.36 -7.22 -1.74
N ASP A 107 10.59 -8.53 -1.89
CA ASP A 107 10.65 -9.18 -3.20
C ASP A 107 9.24 -9.36 -3.82
N SER A 108 9.18 -9.88 -5.04
CA SER A 108 7.91 -10.01 -5.76
C SER A 108 6.89 -10.92 -5.07
N GLU A 109 7.33 -11.99 -4.41
CA GLU A 109 6.44 -12.93 -3.71
C GLU A 109 5.94 -12.31 -2.41
N GLN A 110 6.84 -11.71 -1.64
CA GLN A 110 6.52 -11.01 -0.40
C GLN A 110 5.56 -9.83 -0.65
N ARG A 111 5.71 -9.06 -1.74
CA ARG A 111 4.76 -8.01 -2.12
C ARG A 111 3.37 -8.55 -2.36
N LEU A 112 3.25 -9.66 -3.10
CA LEU A 112 1.96 -10.29 -3.38
C LEU A 112 1.29 -10.77 -2.10
N HIS A 113 2.05 -11.42 -1.20
CA HIS A 113 1.54 -11.86 0.10
C HIS A 113 1.12 -10.68 0.97
N ALA A 114 1.94 -9.62 1.07
CA ALA A 114 1.59 -8.41 1.79
C ALA A 114 0.32 -7.75 1.24
N ALA A 115 0.18 -7.65 -0.08
CA ALA A 115 -1.00 -7.10 -0.73
C ALA A 115 -2.27 -7.91 -0.42
N LYS A 116 -2.17 -9.25 -0.47
CA LYS A 116 -3.25 -10.17 -0.10
C LYS A 116 -3.67 -9.98 1.36
N VAL A 117 -2.71 -9.93 2.27
CA VAL A 117 -2.96 -9.73 3.71
C VAL A 117 -3.67 -8.40 3.96
N ILE A 118 -3.16 -7.29 3.41
CA ILE A 118 -3.76 -5.97 3.57
C ILE A 118 -5.20 -5.98 3.05
N LYS A 119 -5.43 -6.41 1.80
CA LYS A 119 -6.78 -6.41 1.20
C LYS A 119 -7.76 -7.26 2.00
N ARG A 120 -7.35 -8.49 2.35
CA ARG A 120 -8.18 -9.45 3.06
C ARG A 120 -8.54 -8.96 4.46
N TYR A 121 -7.57 -8.45 5.20
CA TYR A 121 -7.79 -7.94 6.55
C TYR A 121 -8.74 -6.74 6.55
N ILE A 122 -8.49 -5.75 5.69
CA ILE A 122 -9.32 -4.53 5.59
C ILE A 122 -10.76 -4.88 5.21
N LEU A 123 -10.96 -5.80 4.26
CA LEU A 123 -12.27 -6.26 3.83
C LEU A 123 -13.02 -7.01 4.94
N HIS A 124 -12.38 -7.95 5.63
CA HIS A 124 -13.01 -8.71 6.71
C HIS A 124 -13.33 -7.83 7.93
N ALA A 125 -12.43 -6.92 8.28
CA ALA A 125 -12.63 -5.99 9.39
C ALA A 125 -13.64 -4.86 9.06
N LYS A 126 -14.10 -4.75 7.81
CA LYS A 126 -14.97 -3.68 7.30
C LYS A 126 -14.40 -2.29 7.59
N LYS A 127 -13.09 -2.12 7.36
CA LYS A 127 -12.35 -0.87 7.58
C LYS A 127 -11.96 -0.22 6.26
N THR A 128 -11.42 0.99 6.32
CA THR A 128 -10.88 1.70 5.16
C THR A 128 -9.37 1.79 5.26
N ALA A 129 -8.69 1.70 4.11
CA ALA A 129 -7.25 1.94 4.03
C ALA A 129 -6.91 2.93 2.91
N PHE A 130 -5.97 3.84 3.19
CA PHE A 130 -5.25 4.58 2.17
C PHE A 130 -3.87 3.96 2.02
N VAL A 131 -3.56 3.52 0.80
CA VAL A 131 -2.28 2.90 0.48
C VAL A 131 -1.58 3.80 -0.54
N VAL A 132 -0.36 4.22 -0.23
CA VAL A 132 0.54 4.91 -1.18
C VAL A 132 1.52 3.90 -1.72
N GLU A 133 1.56 3.76 -3.04
CA GLU A 133 2.37 2.76 -3.72
C GLU A 133 2.99 3.32 -5.00
N HIS A 134 4.17 2.79 -5.31
CA HIS A 134 4.84 2.96 -6.60
C HIS A 134 4.88 1.65 -7.39
N ASP A 135 4.58 0.51 -6.76
CA ASP A 135 4.47 -0.78 -7.44
C ASP A 135 3.09 -0.91 -8.11
N PHE A 136 3.10 -1.01 -9.44
CA PHE A 136 1.88 -1.06 -10.25
C PHE A 136 1.00 -2.29 -9.94
N ILE A 137 1.61 -3.45 -9.70
CA ILE A 137 0.89 -4.70 -9.46
C ILE A 137 0.22 -4.65 -8.08
N MET A 138 0.98 -4.24 -7.07
CA MET A 138 0.46 -4.10 -5.71
C MET A 138 -0.63 -3.03 -5.63
N GLY A 139 -0.41 -1.87 -6.26
CA GLY A 139 -1.38 -0.78 -6.28
C GLY A 139 -2.71 -1.18 -6.94
N THR A 140 -2.66 -1.79 -8.13
CA THR A 140 -3.87 -2.25 -8.84
C THR A 140 -4.57 -3.40 -8.15
N TYR A 141 -3.85 -4.28 -7.45
CA TYR A 141 -4.45 -5.36 -6.66
C TYR A 141 -5.19 -4.82 -5.42
N LEU A 142 -4.63 -3.82 -4.73
CA LEU A 142 -5.17 -3.26 -3.50
C LEU A 142 -6.32 -2.27 -3.72
N ALA A 143 -6.29 -1.50 -4.81
CA ALA A 143 -7.16 -0.34 -4.97
C ALA A 143 -8.55 -0.68 -5.52
N ASP A 144 -9.58 -0.23 -4.81
CA ASP A 144 -10.95 -0.11 -5.36
C ASP A 144 -11.14 1.26 -6.06
N ARG A 145 -10.48 2.29 -5.52
CA ARG A 145 -10.43 3.65 -6.06
C ARG A 145 -9.00 4.19 -5.99
N VAL A 146 -8.69 5.13 -6.88
CA VAL A 146 -7.38 5.77 -6.95
C VAL A 146 -7.49 7.28 -6.82
N ILE A 147 -6.57 7.87 -6.07
CA ILE A 147 -6.31 9.30 -6.03
C ILE A 147 -5.00 9.53 -6.76
N MET A 148 -5.06 10.27 -7.84
CA MET A 148 -3.87 10.59 -8.63
C MET A 148 -3.33 11.95 -8.23
N PHE A 149 -2.01 12.06 -8.21
CA PHE A 149 -1.31 13.32 -7.98
C PHE A 149 -0.69 13.82 -9.29
N GLU A 150 -0.95 15.06 -9.63
CA GLU A 150 -0.38 15.75 -10.80
C GLU A 150 0.43 16.96 -10.35
N GLY A 151 1.44 17.36 -11.13
CA GLY A 151 2.19 18.58 -10.88
C GLY A 151 3.66 18.46 -11.27
N THR A 152 4.47 19.39 -10.75
CA THR A 152 5.92 19.37 -10.96
C THR A 152 6.61 19.06 -9.63
N PRO A 153 7.40 17.98 -9.55
CA PRO A 153 8.15 17.64 -8.34
C PRO A 153 8.91 18.84 -7.78
N SER A 154 8.87 19.00 -6.47
CA SER A 154 9.49 20.11 -5.73
C SER A 154 8.96 21.52 -6.07
N LYS A 155 7.85 21.65 -6.82
CA LYS A 155 7.20 22.95 -7.10
C LYS A 155 5.73 22.97 -6.68
N SER A 156 4.93 22.04 -7.21
CA SER A 156 3.50 21.98 -6.95
C SER A 156 2.96 20.58 -7.16
N ALA A 157 1.93 20.21 -6.39
CA ALA A 157 1.21 18.96 -6.54
C ALA A 157 -0.29 19.21 -6.29
N THR A 158 -1.14 18.62 -7.12
CA THR A 158 -2.60 18.63 -6.99
C THR A 158 -3.07 17.20 -6.87
N ALA A 159 -3.87 16.91 -5.85
CA ALA A 159 -4.52 15.61 -5.68
C ALA A 159 -5.92 15.66 -6.33
N ASN A 160 -6.22 14.70 -7.20
CA ASN A 160 -7.53 14.57 -7.81
C ASN A 160 -8.53 13.92 -6.83
N THR A 161 -9.83 14.10 -7.08
CA THR A 161 -10.87 13.36 -6.34
C THR A 161 -10.74 11.85 -6.57
N PRO A 162 -11.11 10.98 -5.62
CA PRO A 162 -11.06 9.53 -5.80
C PRO A 162 -11.85 9.07 -7.04
N GLN A 163 -11.19 8.39 -7.97
CA GLN A 163 -11.78 7.87 -9.22
C GLN A 163 -11.78 6.35 -9.23
N SER A 164 -12.52 5.74 -10.17
CA SER A 164 -12.41 4.30 -10.41
C SER A 164 -10.99 3.95 -10.88
N LEU A 165 -10.57 2.71 -10.61
CA LEU A 165 -9.24 2.22 -10.96
C LEU A 165 -8.93 2.43 -12.46
N LEU A 166 -9.84 2.01 -13.35
CA LEU A 166 -9.64 2.11 -14.80
C LEU A 166 -9.43 3.57 -15.25
N VAL A 167 -10.25 4.50 -14.78
CA VAL A 167 -10.18 5.92 -15.18
C VAL A 167 -8.88 6.55 -14.67
N GLY A 168 -8.57 6.36 -13.40
CA GLY A 168 -7.38 6.97 -12.82
C GLY A 168 -6.08 6.37 -13.35
N MET A 169 -6.02 5.05 -13.59
CA MET A 169 -4.83 4.41 -14.18
C MET A 169 -4.61 4.82 -15.64
N ASN A 170 -5.66 4.92 -16.45
CA ASN A 170 -5.54 5.44 -17.82
C ASN A 170 -5.03 6.88 -17.84
N ARG A 171 -5.53 7.73 -16.93
CA ARG A 171 -5.04 9.11 -16.80
C ARG A 171 -3.58 9.17 -16.38
N PHE A 172 -3.19 8.38 -15.37
CA PHE A 172 -1.82 8.31 -14.87
C PHE A 172 -0.84 7.85 -15.96
N LEU A 173 -1.16 6.76 -16.65
CA LEU A 173 -0.31 6.19 -17.70
C LEU A 173 -0.20 7.10 -18.93
N LYS A 174 -1.29 7.82 -19.26
CA LYS A 174 -1.28 8.84 -20.31
C LYS A 174 -0.29 9.97 -20.01
N LEU A 175 -0.21 10.43 -18.75
CA LEU A 175 0.75 11.47 -18.35
C LEU A 175 2.20 10.99 -18.44
N LEU A 176 2.44 9.70 -18.19
CA LEU A 176 3.77 9.10 -18.32
C LEU A 176 4.14 8.73 -19.76
N ASP A 177 3.21 8.82 -20.70
CA ASP A 177 3.36 8.34 -22.09
C ASP A 177 3.76 6.85 -22.18
N ILE A 178 3.28 6.03 -21.25
CA ILE A 178 3.55 4.59 -21.15
C ILE A 178 2.24 3.82 -21.24
N SER A 179 2.22 2.70 -21.98
CA SER A 179 1.08 1.79 -22.04
C SER A 179 1.43 0.39 -21.53
N PHE A 180 0.44 -0.29 -20.94
CA PHE A 180 0.55 -1.66 -20.46
C PHE A 180 -0.32 -2.60 -21.27
N ARG A 181 0.22 -3.79 -21.57
CA ARG A 181 -0.54 -4.94 -22.06
C ARG A 181 -0.57 -6.02 -20.99
N ARG A 182 -1.57 -6.88 -21.03
CA ARG A 182 -1.55 -8.13 -20.28
C ARG A 182 -0.85 -9.22 -21.09
N ASP A 183 -0.09 -10.03 -20.39
CA ASP A 183 0.40 -11.29 -20.91
C ASP A 183 -0.76 -12.29 -21.05
N LYS A 184 -0.79 -13.07 -22.13
CA LYS A 184 -1.89 -14.01 -22.38
C LYS A 184 -1.85 -15.24 -21.49
N ASP A 185 -0.66 -15.64 -21.05
CA ASP A 185 -0.46 -16.91 -20.35
C ASP A 185 -0.62 -16.74 -18.83
N ASN A 186 -0.15 -15.61 -18.30
CA ASN A 186 -0.10 -15.38 -16.85
C ASN A 186 -0.78 -14.08 -16.39
N TYR A 187 -1.46 -13.36 -17.29
CA TYR A 187 -2.20 -12.12 -17.02
C TYR A 187 -1.37 -11.00 -16.37
N ARG A 188 -0.03 -11.13 -16.34
CA ARG A 188 0.82 -10.12 -15.74
C ARG A 188 0.83 -8.85 -16.61
N PRO A 189 0.75 -7.67 -15.99
CA PRO A 189 0.92 -6.42 -16.72
C PRO A 189 2.37 -6.30 -17.20
N ARG A 190 2.55 -6.03 -18.50
CA ARG A 190 3.83 -5.80 -19.15
C ARG A 190 3.82 -4.45 -19.85
N ILE A 191 4.87 -3.66 -19.63
CA ILE A 191 5.11 -2.41 -20.35
C ILE A 191 5.28 -2.70 -21.85
N ASN A 192 4.64 -1.88 -22.69
CA ASN A 192 4.91 -1.85 -24.12
C ASN A 192 6.21 -1.09 -24.41
N LYS A 193 6.94 -1.56 -25.42
CA LYS A 193 8.06 -0.80 -25.95
C LYS A 193 7.52 0.47 -26.59
N LYS A 194 8.15 1.61 -26.28
CA LYS A 194 7.80 2.91 -26.84
C LYS A 194 7.72 2.84 -28.37
N ASP A 195 6.66 3.41 -28.93
CA ASP A 195 6.39 3.51 -30.37
C ASP A 195 6.23 2.15 -31.08
N SER A 196 6.03 1.06 -30.33
CA SER A 196 5.63 -0.22 -30.93
C SER A 196 4.21 -0.14 -31.47
N VAL A 197 3.87 -1.03 -32.42
CA VAL A 197 2.52 -1.10 -33.03
C VAL A 197 1.43 -1.13 -31.95
N LYS A 198 1.60 -1.99 -30.93
CA LYS A 198 0.66 -2.11 -29.80
C LYS A 198 0.60 -0.86 -28.92
N ASP A 199 1.74 -0.19 -28.70
CA ASP A 199 1.78 1.07 -27.93
C ASP A 199 0.96 2.16 -28.64
N ILE A 200 1.15 2.29 -29.96
CA ILE A 200 0.45 3.29 -30.79
C ILE A 200 -1.06 3.01 -30.82
N GLU A 201 -1.46 1.75 -31.00
CA GLU A 201 -2.87 1.34 -31.00
C GLU A 201 -3.56 1.62 -29.65
N GLN A 202 -2.89 1.30 -28.54
CA GLN A 202 -3.40 1.57 -27.19
C GLN A 202 -3.50 3.07 -26.91
N LYS A 203 -2.49 3.85 -27.30
CA LYS A 203 -2.50 5.31 -27.16
C LYS A 203 -3.61 5.96 -27.98
N LYS A 204 -3.84 5.50 -29.22
CA LYS A 204 -4.93 5.98 -30.08
C LYS A 204 -6.32 5.66 -29.52
N SER A 205 -6.50 4.48 -28.95
CA SER A 205 -7.78 4.09 -28.33
C SER A 205 -8.01 4.73 -26.95
N GLY A 206 -6.97 5.30 -26.34
CA GLY A 206 -7.04 5.84 -24.97
C GLY A 206 -7.00 4.76 -23.88
N ASN A 207 -6.77 3.50 -24.26
CA ASN A 207 -6.73 2.35 -23.37
C ASN A 207 -5.29 1.98 -23.04
N TYR A 208 -4.73 2.67 -22.05
CA TYR A 208 -3.39 2.45 -21.52
C TYR A 208 -3.32 1.28 -20.51
N PHE A 209 -4.47 0.93 -19.92
CA PHE A 209 -4.62 -0.13 -18.92
C PHE A 209 -5.86 -0.99 -19.18
N PHE A 210 -5.73 -2.30 -18.96
CA PHE A 210 -6.81 -3.28 -19.11
C PHE A 210 -7.04 -4.00 -17.77
N PHE A 211 -8.29 -4.02 -17.30
CA PHE A 211 -8.74 -4.70 -16.08
C PHE A 211 -9.68 -5.86 -16.46
N ASP A 212 -9.73 -6.93 -15.65
CA ASP A 212 -10.30 -8.26 -15.98
C ASP A 212 -11.83 -8.34 -16.15
N ASP A 213 -12.54 -7.25 -16.42
CA ASP A 213 -14.01 -7.25 -16.47
C ASP A 213 -14.61 -7.29 -17.89
N ASP A 214 -13.88 -7.81 -18.89
CA ASP A 214 -14.43 -8.24 -20.20
C ASP A 214 -14.11 -9.72 -20.49
#